data_AF-A0A016VK76-F1
#
_entry.id   AF-A0A016VK76-F1
#
_cell.length_a   1.000
_cell.length_b   1.000
_cell.length_c   1.000
_cell.angle_alpha   90.00
_cell.angle_beta   90.00
_cell.angle_gamma   90.00
#
_symmetry.space_group_name_H-M   'P 1'
#
loop_
_entity.id
_entity.type
_entity.pdbx_description
1 polymer ?
#
loop_
_entity_poly.entity_id
_entity_poly.type
_entity_poly.pdbx_seq_one_letter_code
_entity_poly.pdbx_strand_id
1 'polypeptide(L)'
;MACNIVVLAIAFALVGRNRVVGSATTAAATTAAATTAAATTAAATTAAATTAAATTAAATTAAGGGGAAATTAAGGADTTAAGGAPETTAATVTRKPWPKPNCGAHTLTNGLRTLFLNTHNQLRGLLARGQTQTSAGWGIAPPAALMYRMKYSCNAESYAIQYVSSCQPRVLPEYTHPGHKVNTHVLRTVQTTEAGAIQNAMATWWGQLARFGMRSNMMFYGSENRRGNRNVLKWAKMAWWNNKEIGCAVRKCGTFFYTACMYSPGGNRVNQHVYKVGAVCSDCPKGECDGQALCRW
;
A
#
# COMPACT_ATOMS: atom_id res chain seq x y z
N MET A 1 2.28 11.27 36.58
CA MET A 1 2.48 9.93 35.98
C MET A 1 2.68 10.11 34.48
N ALA A 2 3.78 9.64 33.90
CA ALA A 2 4.12 9.90 32.49
C ALA A 2 3.58 8.82 31.55
N CYS A 3 3.03 9.23 30.41
CA CYS A 3 2.55 8.31 29.37
C CYS A 3 3.71 7.90 28.45
N ASN A 4 3.97 6.60 28.30
CA ASN A 4 5.13 6.08 27.57
C ASN A 4 4.73 5.55 26.18
N ILE A 5 4.75 6.42 25.16
CA ILE A 5 4.36 6.08 23.79
C ILE A 5 5.56 5.50 23.03
N VAL A 6 5.63 4.17 22.92
CA VAL A 6 6.66 3.47 22.13
C VAL A 6 6.37 3.61 20.63
N VAL A 7 6.98 4.60 19.99
CA VAL A 7 6.94 4.77 18.53
C VAL A 7 7.91 3.77 17.87
N LEU A 8 7.39 2.63 17.42
CA LEU A 8 8.19 1.59 16.77
C LEU A 8 8.53 1.96 15.32
N ALA A 9 9.61 2.73 15.14
CA ALA A 9 10.13 3.11 13.83
C ALA A 9 10.79 1.92 13.10
N ILE A 10 10.17 1.45 12.01
CA ILE A 10 10.73 0.38 11.17
C ILE A 10 11.76 0.97 10.19
N ALA A 11 13.02 1.04 10.63
CA ALA A 11 14.13 1.46 9.78
C ALA A 11 14.52 0.37 8.76
N PHE A 12 14.60 0.74 7.48
CA PHE A 12 15.15 -0.13 6.43
C PHE A 12 16.65 0.14 6.22
N ALA A 13 17.50 -0.75 6.72
CA ALA A 13 18.93 -0.69 6.43
C ALA A 13 19.23 -1.03 4.96
N LEU A 14 19.98 -0.16 4.27
CA LEU A 14 20.54 -0.40 2.95
C LEU A 14 21.96 -0.94 3.09
N VAL A 15 22.17 -2.23 2.78
CA VAL A 15 23.52 -2.80 2.70
C VAL A 15 24.14 -2.43 1.35
N GLY A 16 25.05 -1.47 1.35
CA GLY A 16 25.89 -1.14 0.20
C GLY A 16 26.87 -2.28 -0.09
N ARG A 17 27.05 -2.62 -1.37
CA ARG A 17 28.08 -3.58 -1.80
C ARG A 17 29.42 -2.87 -1.92
N ASN A 18 30.45 -3.36 -1.22
CA ASN A 18 31.83 -3.02 -1.55
C ASN A 18 32.18 -3.55 -2.94
N ARG A 19 32.96 -2.76 -3.69
CA ARG A 19 33.64 -3.20 -4.92
C ARG A 19 34.95 -3.90 -4.53
N VAL A 20 35.32 -4.93 -5.28
CA VAL A 20 36.71 -5.39 -5.40
C VAL A 20 37.04 -5.40 -6.88
N VAL A 21 38.25 -4.96 -7.22
CA VAL A 21 38.79 -4.93 -8.59
C VAL A 21 39.79 -6.07 -8.72
N GLY A 22 39.78 -6.79 -9.84
CA GLY A 22 40.76 -7.82 -10.18
C GLY A 22 40.83 -7.98 -11.69
N SER A 23 42.05 -8.00 -12.24
CA SER A 23 42.29 -7.99 -13.69
C SER A 23 42.12 -9.35 -14.35
N ALA A 24 41.96 -9.33 -15.68
CA ALA A 24 41.86 -10.53 -16.51
C ALA A 24 43.23 -11.12 -16.90
N THR A 25 43.21 -12.40 -17.26
CA THR A 25 44.19 -13.04 -18.16
C THR A 25 43.44 -13.85 -19.22
N THR A 26 44.06 -14.03 -20.39
CA THR A 26 43.43 -14.50 -21.63
C THR A 26 43.86 -15.91 -22.03
N ALA A 27 42.96 -16.65 -22.69
CA ALA A 27 43.27 -17.81 -23.52
C ALA A 27 42.25 -17.94 -24.67
N ALA A 28 42.70 -18.33 -25.86
CA ALA A 28 41.88 -18.59 -27.05
C ALA A 28 41.26 -20.01 -26.96
N ALA A 29 39.98 -20.25 -27.27
CA ALA A 29 39.29 -20.19 -28.57
C ALA A 29 39.69 -21.30 -29.57
N THR A 30 38.69 -22.05 -30.05
CA THR A 30 38.73 -22.87 -31.27
C THR A 30 37.29 -23.06 -31.78
N THR A 31 37.14 -23.45 -33.05
CA THR A 31 35.98 -23.07 -33.86
C THR A 31 35.23 -24.26 -34.45
N ALA A 32 33.90 -24.17 -34.53
CA ALA A 32 33.09 -24.93 -35.48
C ALA A 32 31.84 -24.12 -35.90
N ALA A 33 31.56 -24.12 -37.20
CA ALA A 33 30.35 -23.56 -37.84
C ALA A 33 29.73 -24.67 -38.73
N ALA A 34 28.65 -24.52 -39.50
CA ALA A 34 27.87 -23.34 -39.92
C ALA A 34 26.44 -23.78 -40.36
N THR A 35 25.71 -22.89 -41.05
CA THR A 35 24.68 -23.17 -42.11
C THR A 35 23.40 -23.95 -41.74
N THR A 36 22.18 -23.65 -42.21
CA THR A 36 21.51 -22.46 -42.82
C THR A 36 19.98 -22.66 -42.58
N ALA A 37 18.99 -21.84 -42.94
CA ALA A 37 18.78 -20.86 -44.01
C ALA A 37 17.81 -19.73 -43.57
N ALA A 38 17.40 -18.84 -44.49
CA ALA A 38 16.59 -17.66 -44.18
C ALA A 38 15.51 -17.33 -45.25
N ALA A 39 14.49 -16.58 -44.82
CA ALA A 39 13.63 -15.71 -45.64
C ALA A 39 13.17 -14.55 -44.71
N THR A 40 13.48 -13.27 -44.94
CA THR A 40 12.75 -12.33 -45.84
C THR A 40 11.23 -12.35 -45.62
N THR A 41 10.57 -11.23 -45.34
CA THR A 41 10.57 -9.98 -46.15
C THR A 41 10.57 -8.71 -45.29
N ALA A 42 11.03 -7.59 -45.85
CA ALA A 42 11.04 -6.27 -45.21
C ALA A 42 10.18 -5.25 -45.99
N ALA A 43 9.60 -4.27 -45.28
CA ALA A 43 8.98 -3.09 -45.88
C ALA A 43 9.12 -1.86 -44.96
N ALA A 44 9.94 -0.91 -45.42
CA ALA A 44 9.82 0.53 -45.13
C ALA A 44 9.54 1.19 -46.50
N THR A 45 9.13 2.45 -46.64
CA THR A 45 9.13 3.63 -45.75
C THR A 45 7.70 4.24 -45.69
N THR A 46 7.40 5.41 -45.13
CA THR A 46 7.83 6.78 -45.50
C THR A 46 7.70 7.72 -44.30
N ALA A 47 8.66 8.64 -44.14
CA ALA A 47 8.58 9.71 -43.15
C ALA A 47 8.01 10.99 -43.77
N ALA A 48 7.17 11.71 -43.02
CA ALA A 48 6.79 13.09 -43.33
C ALA A 48 6.86 13.91 -42.03
N ALA A 49 7.80 14.84 -41.98
CA ALA A 49 7.91 15.83 -40.92
C ALA A 49 7.95 17.21 -41.58
N THR A 50 7.07 18.12 -41.16
CA THR A 50 7.02 19.47 -41.71
C THR A 50 6.60 20.48 -40.65
N THR A 51 7.41 21.54 -40.57
CA THR A 51 7.10 22.91 -40.17
C THR A 51 6.45 23.16 -38.79
N ALA A 52 7.18 23.90 -37.95
CA ALA A 52 6.61 24.60 -36.81
C ALA A 52 5.90 25.90 -37.26
N ALA A 53 4.91 26.33 -36.49
CA ALA A 53 4.44 27.72 -36.49
C ALA A 53 4.15 28.14 -35.04
N ALA A 54 5.01 28.98 -34.48
CA ALA A 54 4.73 29.68 -33.23
C ALA A 54 4.14 31.06 -33.56
N THR A 55 3.01 31.40 -32.95
CA THR A 55 2.42 32.74 -33.04
C THR A 55 2.59 33.47 -31.72
N THR A 56 3.11 34.70 -31.82
CA THR A 56 3.48 35.56 -30.70
C THR A 56 2.43 36.66 -30.51
N ALA A 57 2.37 37.22 -29.30
CA ALA A 57 1.62 38.43 -28.93
C ALA A 57 0.08 38.26 -28.88
N ALA A 58 -0.67 39.14 -28.20
CA ALA A 58 -0.25 40.36 -27.49
C ALA A 58 -0.77 40.42 -26.05
N ALA A 59 -0.06 41.17 -25.21
CA ALA A 59 -0.58 41.66 -23.93
C ALA A 59 -1.38 42.96 -24.15
N THR A 60 -2.27 43.29 -23.22
CA THR A 60 -2.99 44.57 -23.18
C THR A 60 -2.81 45.21 -21.80
N THR A 61 -2.66 46.54 -21.75
CA THR A 61 -2.12 47.24 -20.57
C THR A 61 -3.02 48.39 -20.10
N ALA A 62 -3.51 48.34 -18.86
CA ALA A 62 -3.94 49.46 -18.00
C ALA A 62 -4.27 48.89 -16.59
N ALA A 63 -3.84 49.38 -15.41
CA ALA A 63 -3.25 50.63 -14.92
C ALA A 63 -4.25 51.69 -14.37
N GLY A 64 -3.98 52.18 -13.15
CA GLY A 64 -4.85 53.02 -12.29
C GLY A 64 -5.53 52.18 -11.17
N GLY A 65 -5.54 52.52 -9.87
CA GLY A 65 -5.03 53.69 -9.13
C GLY A 65 -6.17 54.55 -8.54
N GLY A 66 -6.18 54.98 -7.27
CA GLY A 66 -5.30 54.67 -6.13
C GLY A 66 -5.60 55.55 -4.88
N GLY A 67 -5.18 55.13 -3.67
CA GLY A 67 -5.25 55.89 -2.40
C GLY A 67 -6.64 55.97 -1.71
N ALA A 68 -6.82 56.59 -0.53
CA ALA A 68 -5.91 56.85 0.63
C ALA A 68 -6.72 57.47 1.82
N ALA A 69 -6.21 57.37 3.07
CA ALA A 69 -6.75 57.95 4.34
C ALA A 69 -8.16 57.45 4.79
N ALA A 70 -8.52 57.25 6.08
CA ALA A 70 -8.19 57.82 7.41
C ALA A 70 -9.03 59.06 7.81
N THR A 71 -9.45 59.28 9.08
CA THR A 71 -9.25 58.47 10.32
C THR A 71 -10.59 57.97 10.91
N THR A 72 -11.12 58.18 12.14
CA THR A 72 -10.74 58.90 13.38
C THR A 72 -11.58 58.41 14.59
N ALA A 73 -10.98 58.23 15.78
CA ALA A 73 -11.53 58.32 17.17
C ALA A 73 -12.88 57.66 17.61
N ALA A 74 -13.11 57.23 18.86
CA ALA A 74 -12.25 56.91 20.02
C ALA A 74 -13.08 56.29 21.18
N GLY A 75 -12.42 55.70 22.19
CA GLY A 75 -12.92 55.62 23.57
C GLY A 75 -13.31 54.23 24.13
N GLY A 76 -13.03 54.02 25.41
CA GLY A 76 -13.57 52.90 26.21
C GLY A 76 -12.55 51.81 26.60
N ALA A 77 -12.11 51.83 27.86
CA ALA A 77 -11.62 50.64 28.57
C ALA A 77 -12.65 50.27 29.65
N ASP A 78 -12.87 48.99 29.93
CA ASP A 78 -12.26 48.33 31.11
C ASP A 78 -12.66 46.85 31.28
N THR A 79 -11.90 46.13 32.11
CA THR A 79 -12.19 44.85 32.80
C THR A 79 -12.44 43.55 32.01
N THR A 80 -11.99 42.44 32.62
CA THR A 80 -12.03 41.06 32.14
C THR A 80 -13.26 40.28 32.58
N ALA A 81 -13.81 39.45 31.68
CA ALA A 81 -14.53 38.22 32.04
C ALA A 81 -14.25 37.13 30.98
N ALA A 82 -13.93 35.90 31.42
CA ALA A 82 -13.54 34.83 30.52
C ALA A 82 -14.78 34.10 29.94
N GLY A 83 -15.14 34.42 28.70
CA GLY A 83 -16.15 33.69 27.95
C GLY A 83 -15.64 32.31 27.53
N GLY A 84 -16.08 31.26 28.22
CA GLY A 84 -15.75 29.88 27.85
C GLY A 84 -16.30 29.52 26.47
N ALA A 85 -15.44 29.07 25.57
CA ALA A 85 -15.87 28.55 24.27
C ALA A 85 -16.76 27.31 24.47
N PRO A 86 -17.83 27.11 23.67
CA PRO A 86 -18.64 25.92 23.75
C PRO A 86 -17.83 24.72 23.26
N GLU A 87 -17.23 23.98 24.20
CA GLU A 87 -16.59 22.71 23.92
C GLU A 87 -17.61 21.79 23.26
N THR A 88 -17.44 21.57 21.96
CA THR A 88 -18.35 20.71 21.19
C THR A 88 -18.02 19.27 21.56
N THR A 89 -18.63 18.79 22.65
CA THR A 89 -18.44 17.45 23.20
C THR A 89 -18.77 16.41 22.14
N ALA A 90 -17.74 15.97 21.41
CA ALA A 90 -17.86 14.98 20.35
C ALA A 90 -18.30 13.65 20.99
N ALA A 91 -19.61 13.40 20.97
CA ALA A 91 -20.22 12.29 21.71
C ALA A 91 -19.55 10.96 21.32
N THR A 92 -18.73 10.42 22.23
CA THR A 92 -17.94 9.21 22.02
C THR A 92 -18.88 8.01 21.91
N VAL A 93 -19.37 7.75 20.70
CA VAL A 93 -20.32 6.66 20.45
C VAL A 93 -19.65 5.33 20.86
N THR A 94 -20.12 4.74 21.95
CA THR A 94 -19.58 3.54 22.62
C THR A 94 -19.89 2.27 21.83
N ARG A 95 -19.39 2.25 20.60
CA ARG A 95 -19.60 1.23 19.58
C ARG A 95 -19.09 -0.12 20.06
N LYS A 96 -19.95 -1.15 20.04
CA LYS A 96 -19.56 -2.54 20.32
C LYS A 96 -18.29 -2.90 19.53
N PRO A 97 -17.18 -3.31 20.20
CA PRO A 97 -15.93 -3.64 19.53
C PRO A 97 -16.10 -4.74 18.48
N TRP A 98 -15.16 -4.81 17.55
CA TRP A 98 -15.08 -5.95 16.64
C TRP A 98 -14.65 -7.22 17.37
N PRO A 99 -15.14 -8.41 16.95
CA PRO A 99 -14.74 -9.67 17.55
C PRO A 99 -13.24 -9.89 17.38
N LYS A 100 -12.58 -10.36 18.45
CA LYS A 100 -11.18 -10.81 18.37
C LYS A 100 -11.10 -12.06 17.48
N PRO A 101 -10.01 -12.26 16.72
CA PRO A 101 -9.85 -13.47 15.92
C PRO A 101 -9.86 -14.74 16.79
N ASN A 102 -10.73 -15.70 16.45
CA ASN A 102 -10.75 -17.02 17.06
C ASN A 102 -11.30 -18.05 16.05
N CYS A 103 -10.52 -19.09 15.75
CA CYS A 103 -10.88 -20.18 14.84
C CYS A 103 -10.73 -21.56 15.50
N GLY A 104 -10.81 -21.63 16.83
CA GLY A 104 -10.70 -22.90 17.56
C GLY A 104 -9.33 -23.58 17.39
N ALA A 105 -9.35 -24.90 17.24
CA ALA A 105 -8.17 -25.78 17.24
C ALA A 105 -7.33 -25.78 15.94
N HIS A 106 -7.49 -24.78 15.07
CA HIS A 106 -6.61 -24.56 13.93
C HIS A 106 -5.16 -24.28 14.38
N THR A 107 -4.17 -24.70 13.58
CA THR A 107 -2.72 -24.63 13.90
C THR A 107 -2.20 -23.24 14.26
N LEU A 108 -2.80 -22.17 13.74
CA LEU A 108 -2.42 -20.81 14.06
C LEU A 108 -2.96 -20.38 15.44
N THR A 109 -2.18 -19.66 16.25
CA THR A 109 -2.67 -19.17 17.56
C THR A 109 -3.45 -17.86 17.42
N ASN A 110 -4.34 -17.56 18.38
CA ASN A 110 -5.10 -16.30 18.41
C ASN A 110 -4.19 -15.06 18.52
N GLY A 111 -2.98 -15.19 19.08
CA GLY A 111 -1.97 -14.15 19.07
C GLY A 111 -1.45 -13.84 17.65
N LEU A 112 -1.14 -14.87 16.86
CA LEU A 112 -0.68 -14.72 15.49
C LEU A 112 -1.80 -14.25 14.54
N ARG A 113 -3.04 -14.71 14.73
CA ARG A 113 -4.22 -14.13 14.05
C ARG A 113 -4.37 -12.62 14.33
N THR A 114 -4.19 -12.23 15.59
CA THR A 114 -4.27 -10.83 16.03
C THR A 114 -3.13 -9.99 15.43
N LEU A 115 -1.91 -10.54 15.35
CA LEU A 115 -0.79 -9.91 14.65
C LEU A 115 -1.12 -9.63 13.17
N PHE A 116 -1.61 -10.62 12.43
CA PHE A 116 -2.06 -10.43 11.04
C PHE A 116 -3.13 -9.33 10.93
N LEU A 117 -4.19 -9.39 11.75
CA LEU A 117 -5.32 -8.45 11.66
C LEU A 117 -4.91 -7.01 12.01
N ASN A 118 -4.18 -6.85 13.12
CA ASN A 118 -3.85 -5.54 13.65
C ASN A 118 -2.84 -4.83 12.75
N THR A 119 -1.81 -5.53 12.27
CA THR A 119 -0.83 -4.92 11.35
C THR A 119 -1.49 -4.54 10.01
N HIS A 120 -2.43 -5.33 9.46
CA HIS A 120 -3.19 -4.91 8.27
C HIS A 120 -4.00 -3.64 8.52
N ASN A 121 -4.78 -3.58 9.60
CA ASN A 121 -5.62 -2.42 9.89
C ASN A 121 -4.79 -1.18 10.27
N GLN A 122 -3.70 -1.32 11.01
CA GLN A 122 -2.78 -0.22 11.33
C GLN A 122 -2.18 0.40 10.05
N LEU A 123 -1.72 -0.44 9.11
CA LEU A 123 -1.15 0.00 7.84
C LEU A 123 -2.21 0.67 6.94
N ARG A 124 -3.42 0.08 6.82
CA ARG A 124 -4.56 0.68 6.12
C ARG A 124 -4.95 2.05 6.72
N GLY A 125 -4.93 2.18 8.04
CA GLY A 125 -5.23 3.45 8.73
C GLY A 125 -4.12 4.51 8.68
N LEU A 126 -2.87 4.10 8.47
CA LEU A 126 -1.76 5.00 8.13
C LEU A 126 -1.86 5.52 6.69
N LEU A 127 -2.31 4.67 5.76
CA LEU A 127 -2.56 5.02 4.36
C LEU A 127 -3.79 5.93 4.21
N ALA A 128 -4.90 5.61 4.88
CA ALA A 128 -6.16 6.35 4.76
C ALA A 128 -6.03 7.83 5.18
N ARG A 129 -5.10 8.14 6.10
CA ARG A 129 -4.79 9.53 6.50
C ARG A 129 -3.91 10.29 5.51
N GLY A 130 -3.25 9.62 4.56
CA GLY A 130 -2.50 10.27 3.48
C GLY A 130 -1.22 11.01 3.88
N GLN A 131 -0.68 10.76 5.08
CA GLN A 131 0.38 11.59 5.69
C GLN A 131 1.78 10.95 5.71
N THR A 132 1.89 9.62 5.59
CA THR A 132 3.12 8.90 6.00
C THR A 132 3.61 7.83 5.03
N GLN A 133 2.86 7.53 3.97
CA GLN A 133 3.10 6.35 3.13
C GLN A 133 3.74 6.75 1.80
N THR A 134 5.07 6.72 1.73
CA THR A 134 5.85 7.05 0.52
C THR A 134 5.50 6.11 -0.64
N SER A 135 5.33 6.68 -1.84
CA SER A 135 4.97 6.02 -3.11
C SER A 135 6.10 6.12 -4.13
N ALA A 136 7.33 5.84 -3.70
CA ALA A 136 8.56 6.08 -4.48
C ALA A 136 8.57 7.49 -5.11
N GLY A 137 8.81 7.61 -6.42
CA GLY A 137 8.83 8.88 -7.16
C GLY A 137 7.48 9.60 -7.30
N TRP A 138 6.39 9.11 -6.69
CA TRP A 138 5.08 9.77 -6.67
C TRP A 138 4.79 10.54 -5.37
N GLY A 139 5.81 10.73 -4.51
CA GLY A 139 5.68 11.46 -3.24
C GLY A 139 5.01 10.63 -2.15
N ILE A 140 4.08 11.21 -1.40
CA ILE A 140 3.26 10.52 -0.40
C ILE A 140 1.93 10.08 -1.03
N ALA A 141 1.50 8.85 -0.74
CA ALA A 141 0.19 8.36 -1.16
C ALA A 141 -0.93 9.17 -0.47
N PRO A 142 -1.94 9.68 -1.21
CA PRO A 142 -2.90 10.65 -0.70
C PRO A 142 -3.96 10.01 0.23
N PRO A 143 -4.76 10.80 0.96
CA PRO A 143 -5.78 10.29 1.86
C PRO A 143 -6.91 9.53 1.14
N ALA A 144 -7.55 8.62 1.87
CA ALA A 144 -8.65 7.79 1.38
C ALA A 144 -10.00 8.33 1.88
N ALA A 145 -10.91 8.55 0.93
CA ALA A 145 -12.30 8.87 1.21
C ALA A 145 -13.02 7.74 1.97
N LEU A 146 -12.70 6.49 1.60
CA LEU A 146 -13.31 5.26 2.11
C LEU A 146 -12.24 4.15 2.16
N MET A 147 -12.08 3.54 3.33
CA MET A 147 -11.16 2.42 3.58
C MET A 147 -11.79 1.53 4.65
N TYR A 148 -12.33 0.35 4.31
CA TYR A 148 -12.98 -0.49 5.33
C TYR A 148 -11.97 -1.08 6.31
N ARG A 149 -12.37 -1.20 7.58
CA ARG A 149 -11.65 -2.05 8.54
C ARG A 149 -11.85 -3.53 8.18
N MET A 150 -10.76 -4.28 8.13
CA MET A 150 -10.80 -5.73 7.95
C MET A 150 -11.27 -6.42 9.22
N LYS A 151 -12.13 -7.44 9.08
CA LYS A 151 -12.44 -8.49 10.07
C LYS A 151 -11.56 -9.71 9.80
N TYR A 152 -11.29 -10.52 10.82
CA TYR A 152 -10.64 -11.82 10.61
C TYR A 152 -11.69 -12.88 10.27
N SER A 153 -11.38 -13.77 9.33
CA SER A 153 -12.31 -14.76 8.76
C SER A 153 -11.67 -16.15 8.75
N CYS A 154 -12.28 -17.09 9.47
CA CYS A 154 -11.77 -18.46 9.60
C CYS A 154 -11.92 -19.28 8.31
N ASN A 155 -12.86 -18.91 7.44
CA ASN A 155 -12.97 -19.45 6.08
C ASN A 155 -11.75 -19.01 5.23
N ALA A 156 -11.42 -17.72 5.26
CA ALA A 156 -10.21 -17.21 4.61
C ALA A 156 -8.92 -17.82 5.21
N GLU A 157 -8.90 -18.15 6.51
CA GLU A 157 -7.80 -18.87 7.15
C GLU A 157 -7.66 -20.30 6.63
N SER A 158 -8.75 -21.06 6.46
CA SER A 158 -8.67 -22.45 5.98
C SER A 158 -8.06 -22.55 4.58
N TYR A 159 -8.41 -21.64 3.66
CA TYR A 159 -7.78 -21.52 2.35
C TYR A 159 -6.31 -21.09 2.43
N ALA A 160 -5.93 -20.25 3.40
CA ALA A 160 -4.53 -19.90 3.63
C ALA A 160 -3.72 -21.09 4.19
N ILE A 161 -4.32 -21.91 5.07
CA ILE A 161 -3.73 -23.16 5.58
C ILE A 161 -3.50 -24.13 4.41
N GLN A 162 -4.47 -24.31 3.51
CA GLN A 162 -4.30 -25.12 2.30
C GLN A 162 -3.16 -24.62 1.40
N TYR A 163 -2.97 -23.30 1.31
CA TYR A 163 -1.85 -22.72 0.57
C TYR A 163 -0.49 -23.11 1.15
N VAL A 164 -0.32 -23.04 2.47
CA VAL A 164 0.98 -23.32 3.12
C VAL A 164 1.21 -24.80 3.41
N SER A 165 0.17 -25.64 3.45
CA SER A 165 0.23 -27.04 3.91
C SER A 165 1.25 -27.90 3.16
N SER A 166 1.32 -27.76 1.84
CA SER A 166 2.21 -28.52 0.96
C SER A 166 3.68 -28.11 1.06
N CYS A 167 3.99 -26.98 1.72
CA CYS A 167 5.31 -26.36 1.73
C CYS A 167 5.92 -26.11 0.34
N GLN A 168 5.12 -26.08 -0.73
CA GLN A 168 5.54 -25.74 -2.09
C GLN A 168 5.18 -24.29 -2.40
N PRO A 169 6.15 -23.39 -2.67
CA PRO A 169 5.88 -21.99 -3.02
C PRO A 169 5.27 -21.76 -4.42
N ARG A 170 4.09 -22.34 -4.67
CA ARG A 170 3.35 -22.23 -5.93
C ARG A 170 2.06 -21.40 -5.77
N VAL A 171 1.52 -20.95 -6.89
CA VAL A 171 0.17 -20.37 -6.94
C VAL A 171 -0.81 -21.54 -7.10
N LEU A 172 -1.80 -21.65 -6.22
CA LEU A 172 -2.95 -22.55 -6.41
C LEU A 172 -3.94 -21.89 -7.37
N PRO A 173 -4.71 -22.67 -8.16
CA PRO A 173 -5.79 -22.13 -8.99
C PRO A 173 -6.83 -21.35 -8.18
N GLU A 174 -7.47 -20.35 -8.80
CA GLU A 174 -8.52 -19.52 -8.18
C GLU A 174 -9.66 -20.34 -7.57
N TYR A 175 -10.04 -21.47 -8.21
CA TYR A 175 -11.14 -22.32 -7.73
C TYR A 175 -10.85 -22.98 -6.36
N THR A 176 -9.60 -23.03 -5.90
CA THR A 176 -9.27 -23.58 -4.56
C THR A 176 -9.50 -22.57 -3.44
N HIS A 177 -9.88 -21.33 -3.76
CA HIS A 177 -10.07 -20.24 -2.80
C HIS A 177 -11.12 -19.23 -3.32
N PRO A 178 -12.34 -19.69 -3.65
CA PRO A 178 -13.34 -18.89 -4.35
C PRO A 178 -13.72 -17.61 -3.60
N GLY A 179 -13.77 -16.48 -4.32
CA GLY A 179 -14.07 -15.17 -3.73
C GLY A 179 -12.91 -14.51 -2.98
N HIS A 180 -11.76 -15.19 -2.83
CA HIS A 180 -10.57 -14.65 -2.20
C HIS A 180 -9.46 -14.37 -3.21
N LYS A 181 -8.67 -13.31 -2.98
CA LYS A 181 -7.36 -13.13 -3.62
C LYS A 181 -6.24 -13.35 -2.60
N VAL A 182 -5.11 -13.88 -3.05
CA VAL A 182 -3.99 -14.27 -2.17
C VAL A 182 -2.79 -13.33 -2.22
N ASN A 183 -2.08 -13.18 -1.10
CA ASN A 183 -0.67 -12.81 -1.03
C ASN A 183 0.14 -13.96 -0.42
N THR A 184 1.33 -14.20 -0.95
CA THR A 184 2.26 -15.24 -0.45
C THR A 184 3.65 -14.66 -0.19
N HIS A 185 4.40 -15.25 0.75
CA HIS A 185 5.77 -14.88 1.09
C HIS A 185 6.61 -16.10 1.44
N VAL A 186 7.87 -16.12 1.00
CA VAL A 186 8.87 -17.12 1.39
C VAL A 186 10.01 -16.40 2.09
N LEU A 187 10.20 -16.68 3.37
CA LEU A 187 11.35 -16.22 4.14
C LEU A 187 12.38 -17.36 4.20
N ARG A 188 13.46 -17.24 3.42
CA ARG A 188 14.53 -18.26 3.30
C ARG A 188 15.50 -18.28 4.51
N THR A 189 14.94 -18.36 5.71
CA THR A 189 15.65 -18.63 6.96
C THR A 189 14.66 -19.18 7.98
N VAL A 190 15.18 -19.92 8.96
CA VAL A 190 14.42 -20.39 10.14
C VAL A 190 14.98 -19.85 11.47
N GLN A 191 15.91 -18.90 11.41
CA GLN A 191 16.44 -18.18 12.59
C GLN A 191 15.50 -17.07 13.05
N THR A 192 14.21 -17.39 13.18
CA THR A 192 13.15 -16.48 13.65
C THR A 192 11.91 -17.27 14.08
N THR A 193 10.98 -16.62 14.78
CA THR A 193 9.68 -17.19 15.16
C THR A 193 8.66 -17.03 14.03
N GLU A 194 7.52 -17.73 14.13
CA GLU A 194 6.38 -17.51 13.23
C GLU A 194 5.90 -16.05 13.24
N ALA A 195 5.92 -15.38 14.40
CA ALA A 195 5.62 -13.96 14.51
C ALA A 195 6.61 -13.09 13.70
N GLY A 196 7.91 -13.39 13.77
CA GLY A 196 8.93 -12.71 12.96
C GLY A 196 8.78 -12.98 11.46
N ALA A 197 8.42 -14.20 11.06
CA ALA A 197 8.12 -14.55 9.67
C ALA A 197 6.86 -13.82 9.14
N ILE A 198 5.84 -13.64 9.98
CA ILE A 198 4.65 -12.84 9.67
C ILE A 198 5.02 -11.36 9.52
N GLN A 199 5.76 -10.77 10.47
CA GLN A 199 6.22 -9.39 10.40
C GLN A 199 7.05 -9.13 9.14
N ASN A 200 7.94 -10.06 8.79
CA ASN A 200 8.75 -9.99 7.56
C ASN A 200 7.90 -10.05 6.28
N ALA A 201 6.88 -10.93 6.24
CA ALA A 201 5.92 -10.98 5.13
C ALA A 201 5.16 -9.66 4.99
N MET A 202 4.60 -9.15 6.10
CA MET A 202 3.86 -7.89 6.16
C MET A 202 4.69 -6.70 5.67
N ALA A 203 5.92 -6.54 6.19
CA ALA A 203 6.83 -5.48 5.79
C ALA A 203 7.27 -5.61 4.32
N THR A 204 7.50 -6.84 3.84
CA THR A 204 7.87 -7.09 2.43
C THR A 204 6.74 -6.74 1.47
N TRP A 205 5.51 -7.14 1.80
CA TRP A 205 4.34 -6.87 0.96
C TRP A 205 4.00 -5.39 0.94
N TRP A 206 3.93 -4.75 2.11
CA TRP A 206 3.56 -3.34 2.23
C TRP A 206 4.64 -2.40 1.66
N GLY A 207 5.92 -2.71 1.91
CA GLY A 207 7.07 -1.93 1.41
C GLY A 207 7.20 -1.88 -0.11
N GLN A 208 6.37 -2.61 -0.87
CA GLN A 208 6.30 -2.45 -2.32
C GLN A 208 5.89 -1.03 -2.74
N LEU A 209 5.01 -0.36 -1.99
CA LEU A 209 4.60 1.03 -2.30
C LEU A 209 5.81 1.98 -2.26
N ALA A 210 6.58 1.95 -1.18
CA ALA A 210 7.77 2.80 -1.02
C ALA A 210 8.89 2.46 -2.03
N ARG A 211 9.04 1.19 -2.40
CA ARG A 211 10.11 0.72 -3.30
C ARG A 211 9.81 0.90 -4.80
N PHE A 212 8.54 0.86 -5.18
CA PHE A 212 8.13 0.80 -6.59
C PHE A 212 7.11 1.88 -6.97
N GLY A 213 6.32 2.38 -6.03
CA GLY A 213 5.37 3.47 -6.23
C GLY A 213 4.16 3.11 -7.09
N MET A 214 3.09 3.88 -6.90
CA MET A 214 1.88 3.86 -7.71
C MET A 214 1.38 5.29 -7.92
N ARG A 215 0.75 5.53 -9.08
CA ARG A 215 0.23 6.85 -9.51
C ARG A 215 -0.67 7.47 -8.45
N SER A 216 -0.57 8.79 -8.27
CA SER A 216 -1.26 9.52 -7.20
C SER A 216 -2.81 9.47 -7.28
N ASN A 217 -3.40 9.13 -8.43
CA ASN A 217 -4.85 8.87 -8.52
C ASN A 217 -5.27 7.50 -7.93
N MET A 218 -4.32 6.67 -7.49
CA MET A 218 -4.51 5.34 -6.93
C MET A 218 -5.21 4.32 -7.86
N MET A 219 -5.17 4.55 -9.18
CA MET A 219 -5.75 3.64 -10.18
C MET A 219 -4.87 2.41 -10.45
N PHE A 220 -5.45 1.21 -10.36
CA PHE A 220 -4.78 -0.07 -10.64
C PHE A 220 -4.91 -0.43 -12.13
N TYR A 221 -4.03 0.11 -12.96
CA TYR A 221 -4.01 -0.18 -14.40
C TYR A 221 -3.43 -1.57 -14.74
N GLY A 222 -3.74 -2.07 -15.94
CA GLY A 222 -3.13 -3.30 -16.48
C GLY A 222 -1.61 -3.21 -16.73
N SER A 223 -0.99 -2.04 -16.53
CA SER A 223 0.47 -1.91 -16.41
C SER A 223 1.00 -2.64 -15.16
N GLU A 224 0.28 -2.61 -14.04
CA GLU A 224 0.80 -3.05 -12.74
C GLU A 224 1.11 -4.54 -12.68
N ASN A 225 0.31 -5.35 -13.38
CA ASN A 225 0.54 -6.78 -13.57
C ASN A 225 1.78 -7.08 -14.45
N ARG A 226 2.20 -6.14 -15.30
CA ARG A 226 3.33 -6.29 -16.26
C ARG A 226 4.67 -5.80 -15.71
N ARG A 227 4.74 -5.31 -14.46
CA ARG A 227 5.96 -4.74 -13.84
C ARG A 227 7.00 -5.77 -13.37
N GLY A 228 6.84 -7.05 -13.70
CA GLY A 228 7.72 -8.14 -13.28
C GLY A 228 7.94 -8.14 -11.76
N ASN A 229 9.19 -8.23 -11.31
CA ASN A 229 9.54 -8.20 -9.88
C ASN A 229 9.42 -6.81 -9.22
N ARG A 230 9.26 -5.72 -9.99
CA ARG A 230 9.18 -4.33 -9.49
C ARG A 230 7.74 -3.82 -9.42
N ASN A 231 6.86 -4.66 -8.86
CA ASN A 231 5.41 -4.50 -8.84
C ASN A 231 4.85 -4.13 -7.46
N VAL A 232 3.62 -3.60 -7.42
CA VAL A 232 2.87 -3.28 -6.19
C VAL A 232 1.75 -4.29 -5.87
N LEU A 233 1.78 -5.49 -6.46
CA LEU A 233 0.66 -6.45 -6.48
C LEU A 233 0.32 -7.06 -5.12
N LYS A 234 1.21 -6.97 -4.12
CA LYS A 234 0.97 -7.48 -2.77
C LYS A 234 0.48 -6.36 -1.86
N TRP A 235 1.14 -5.20 -1.87
CA TRP A 235 0.65 -3.98 -1.23
C TRP A 235 -0.79 -3.65 -1.67
N ALA A 236 -1.08 -3.69 -2.98
CA ALA A 236 -2.39 -3.31 -3.51
C ALA A 236 -3.54 -4.15 -2.94
N LYS A 237 -3.35 -5.44 -2.61
CA LYS A 237 -4.37 -6.25 -1.93
C LYS A 237 -4.55 -5.87 -0.45
N MET A 238 -3.46 -5.53 0.24
CA MET A 238 -3.51 -5.07 1.63
C MET A 238 -4.21 -3.71 1.75
N ALA A 239 -3.95 -2.82 0.78
CA ALA A 239 -4.48 -1.46 0.68
C ALA A 239 -5.88 -1.38 0.04
N TRP A 240 -6.39 -2.45 -0.58
CA TRP A 240 -7.62 -2.40 -1.36
C TRP A 240 -8.85 -2.01 -0.52
N TRP A 241 -9.53 -0.92 -0.87
CA TRP A 241 -10.49 -0.25 0.00
C TRP A 241 -11.62 -1.15 0.46
N ASN A 242 -12.20 -1.94 -0.45
CA ASN A 242 -13.34 -2.81 -0.15
C ASN A 242 -12.97 -4.19 0.41
N ASN A 243 -11.68 -4.51 0.63
CA ASN A 243 -11.31 -5.74 1.32
C ASN A 243 -11.78 -5.69 2.78
N LYS A 244 -12.81 -6.47 3.03
CA LYS A 244 -13.60 -6.54 4.27
C LYS A 244 -13.14 -7.66 5.19
N GLU A 245 -12.66 -8.76 4.63
CA GLU A 245 -12.21 -9.93 5.39
C GLU A 245 -10.78 -10.33 5.03
N ILE A 246 -10.07 -10.82 6.06
CA ILE A 246 -8.76 -11.44 5.93
C ILE A 246 -8.67 -12.73 6.73
N GLY A 247 -7.98 -13.73 6.20
CA GLY A 247 -7.51 -14.90 6.94
C GLY A 247 -6.14 -15.32 6.42
N CYS A 248 -5.27 -15.82 7.27
CA CYS A 248 -3.86 -16.01 6.95
C CYS A 248 -3.27 -17.22 7.67
N ALA A 249 -2.23 -17.82 7.08
CA ALA A 249 -1.46 -18.89 7.70
C ALA A 249 0.04 -18.65 7.51
N VAL A 250 0.83 -19.23 8.41
CA VAL A 250 2.28 -19.37 8.30
C VAL A 250 2.63 -20.82 8.64
N ARG A 251 3.68 -21.36 8.01
CA ARG A 251 4.21 -22.68 8.31
C ARG A 251 5.73 -22.69 8.20
N LYS A 252 6.40 -23.34 9.15
CA LYS A 252 7.81 -23.71 9.04
C LYS A 252 7.95 -24.90 8.07
N CYS A 253 8.70 -24.69 6.99
CA CYS A 253 8.87 -25.61 5.88
C CYS A 253 10.35 -26.02 5.77
N GLY A 254 10.82 -26.82 6.72
CA GLY A 254 12.23 -27.25 6.81
C GLY A 254 13.17 -26.08 7.06
N THR A 255 13.71 -25.50 5.98
CA THR A 255 14.74 -24.44 5.98
C THR A 255 14.18 -23.02 5.72
N PHE A 256 12.87 -22.88 5.50
CA PHE A 256 12.21 -21.58 5.27
C PHE A 256 10.86 -21.50 5.98
N PHE A 257 10.32 -20.28 6.13
CA PHE A 257 8.90 -20.06 6.44
C PHE A 257 8.13 -19.73 5.17
N TYR A 258 6.92 -20.28 5.05
CA TYR A 258 5.96 -19.94 4.00
C TYR A 258 4.71 -19.32 4.63
N THR A 259 4.34 -18.13 4.18
CA THR A 259 3.23 -17.33 4.71
C THR A 259 2.23 -17.01 3.61
N ALA A 260 0.94 -17.19 3.86
CA ALA A 260 -0.13 -16.83 2.94
C ALA A 260 -1.22 -16.00 3.65
N CYS A 261 -1.81 -15.03 2.94
CA CYS A 261 -2.99 -14.29 3.38
C CYS A 261 -4.03 -14.22 2.24
N MET A 262 -5.28 -14.50 2.60
CA MET A 262 -6.46 -14.45 1.75
C MET A 262 -7.29 -13.21 2.07
N TYR A 263 -7.75 -12.50 1.04
CA TYR A 263 -8.53 -11.27 1.16
C TYR A 263 -9.85 -11.38 0.38
N SER A 264 -10.98 -11.04 1.00
CA SER A 264 -12.31 -10.97 0.36
C SER A 264 -12.89 -9.55 0.43
N PRO A 265 -13.55 -9.04 -0.64
CA PRO A 265 -13.91 -9.70 -1.90
C PRO A 265 -12.79 -9.66 -2.97
N GLY A 266 -11.56 -9.35 -2.56
CA GLY A 266 -10.37 -9.42 -3.40
C GLY A 266 -10.07 -8.14 -4.17
N GLY A 267 -8.78 -7.76 -4.16
CA GLY A 267 -8.26 -6.58 -4.85
C GLY A 267 -7.57 -6.89 -6.18
N ASN A 268 -6.77 -5.92 -6.66
CA ASN A 268 -6.04 -5.95 -7.94
C ASN A 268 -6.94 -6.08 -9.17
N ARG A 269 -8.16 -5.51 -9.11
CA ARG A 269 -9.09 -5.46 -10.24
C ARG A 269 -8.61 -4.37 -11.22
N VAL A 270 -8.35 -4.76 -12.47
CA VAL A 270 -7.81 -3.85 -13.49
C VAL A 270 -8.80 -2.72 -13.78
N ASN A 271 -8.28 -1.50 -13.94
CA ASN A 271 -9.03 -0.27 -14.15
C ASN A 271 -10.00 0.07 -12.98
N GLN A 272 -9.69 -0.38 -11.76
CA GLN A 272 -10.33 0.07 -10.53
C GLN A 272 -9.32 0.75 -9.60
N HIS A 273 -9.79 1.68 -8.77
CA HIS A 273 -8.96 2.34 -7.78
C HIS A 273 -8.66 1.40 -6.60
N VAL A 274 -7.40 1.36 -6.15
CA VAL A 274 -7.02 0.67 -4.90
C VAL A 274 -7.78 1.29 -3.72
N TYR A 275 -7.96 2.60 -3.72
CA TYR A 275 -8.94 3.33 -2.89
C TYR A 275 -9.35 4.64 -3.57
N LYS A 276 -10.55 5.14 -3.27
CA LYS A 276 -10.99 6.47 -3.72
C LYS A 276 -10.19 7.53 -2.95
N VAL A 277 -9.47 8.38 -3.68
CA VAL A 277 -8.76 9.54 -3.10
C VAL A 277 -9.79 10.59 -2.69
N GLY A 278 -9.61 11.18 -1.51
CA GLY A 278 -10.49 12.25 -0.99
C GLY A 278 -10.21 12.58 0.47
N ALA A 279 -11.01 13.49 1.04
CA ALA A 279 -10.91 13.84 2.45
C ALA A 279 -11.14 12.61 3.34
N VAL A 280 -10.36 12.49 4.42
CA VAL A 280 -10.35 11.31 5.27
C VAL A 280 -11.76 10.97 5.77
N CYS A 281 -12.22 9.74 5.52
CA CYS A 281 -13.55 9.25 5.88
C CYS A 281 -14.76 9.97 5.22
N SER A 282 -14.60 10.79 4.17
CA SER A 282 -15.71 11.49 3.51
C SER A 282 -16.80 10.56 2.95
N ASP A 283 -16.41 9.33 2.60
CA ASP A 283 -17.26 8.31 1.99
C ASP A 283 -17.51 7.13 2.97
N CYS A 284 -17.18 7.27 4.26
CA CYS A 284 -17.71 6.34 5.27
C CYS A 284 -19.24 6.52 5.42
N PRO A 285 -19.99 5.47 5.77
CA PRO A 285 -21.35 5.66 6.28
C PRO A 285 -21.36 6.57 7.53
N LYS A 286 -22.42 7.33 7.75
CA LYS A 286 -22.47 8.42 8.75
C LYS A 286 -22.11 7.93 10.16
N GLY A 287 -21.00 8.44 10.70
CA GLY A 287 -20.48 8.08 12.03
C GLY A 287 -19.70 6.76 12.10
N GLU A 288 -19.54 6.03 10.98
CA GLU A 288 -18.84 4.74 10.95
C GLU A 288 -17.32 4.85 10.77
N CYS A 289 -16.76 6.06 10.70
CA CYS A 289 -15.30 6.29 10.75
C CYS A 289 -14.78 6.06 12.18
N ASP A 290 -13.77 5.21 12.35
CA ASP A 290 -13.07 5.03 13.63
C ASP A 290 -11.75 5.82 13.71
N GLY A 291 -11.19 5.92 14.91
CA GLY A 291 -9.97 6.71 15.21
C GLY A 291 -8.68 6.24 14.51
N GLN A 292 -8.69 5.15 13.73
CA GLN A 292 -7.61 4.81 12.81
C GLN A 292 -7.89 5.24 11.37
N ALA A 293 -8.90 6.07 11.12
CA ALA A 293 -9.39 6.46 9.79
C ALA A 293 -9.87 5.27 8.94
N LEU A 294 -10.54 4.30 9.58
CA LEU A 294 -11.15 3.16 8.91
C LEU A 294 -12.67 3.19 9.07
N CYS A 295 -13.39 2.88 8.00
CA CYS A 295 -14.85 2.81 8.01
C CYS A 295 -15.35 1.44 8.49
N ARG A 296 -16.42 1.43 9.28
CA ARG A 296 -17.24 0.24 9.58
C ARG A 296 -18.07 -0.20 8.37
N TRP A 297 -18.58 -1.43 8.44
CA TRP A 297 -19.44 -2.09 7.45
C TRP A 297 -20.08 -3.37 8.01
#